data_AF-A0A7S1SP14-F1
#
_entry.id   AF-A0A7S1SP14-F1
#
_cell.length_a   1.000
_cell.length_b   1.000
_cell.length_c   1.000
_cell.angle_alpha   90.00
_cell.angle_beta   90.00
_cell.angle_gamma   90.00
#
_symmetry.space_group_name_H-M   'P 1'
#
loop_
_entity.id
_entity.type
_entity.pdbx_description
1 polymer ?
#
loop_
_entity_poly.entity_id
_entity_poly.type
_entity_poly.pdbx_seq_one_letter_code
_entity_poly.pdbx_strand_id
1 'polypeptide(L)'
;STIRAVWICCSAFVSGAAAYQVYAFMRPRLMPRGHTPGGPVKVHRSILDAIGNTPLIRLNSLSDATGCEILGKAEFLNPGGSVKDRVALQIVTEALADGRLKPNGLVTEGTVGSTGVSLAMVTAALGCRCHVVM
;
A
#
# COMPACT_ATOMS: atom_id res chain seq x y z
N SER A 1 -12.48 22.64 -15.11
CA SER A 1 -13.15 21.40 -14.63
C SER A 1 -12.43 20.93 -13.38
N THR A 2 -12.87 21.41 -12.22
CA THR A 2 -12.17 21.29 -10.94
C THR A 2 -12.38 19.90 -10.35
N ILE A 3 -11.41 19.00 -10.50
CA ILE A 3 -11.43 17.68 -9.85
C ILE A 3 -11.29 17.91 -8.34
N ARG A 4 -12.39 17.75 -7.60
CA ARG A 4 -12.41 17.67 -6.14
C ARG A 4 -12.11 16.22 -5.74
N ALA A 5 -10.86 15.80 -5.88
CA ALA A 5 -10.42 14.48 -5.44
C ALA A 5 -10.25 14.46 -3.91
N VAL A 6 -11.10 13.71 -3.22
CA VAL A 6 -10.94 13.43 -1.78
C VAL A 6 -10.13 12.15 -1.63
N TRP A 7 -8.95 12.26 -1.04
CA TRP A 7 -8.03 11.14 -0.81
C TRP A 7 -8.39 10.46 0.51
N ILE A 8 -8.96 9.26 0.44
CA ILE A 8 -9.27 8.47 1.63
C ILE A 8 -8.14 7.47 1.85
N CYS A 9 -7.26 7.77 2.82
CA CYS A 9 -6.26 6.83 3.31
C CYS A 9 -7.00 5.76 4.12
N CYS A 10 -7.15 4.57 3.56
CA CYS A 10 -7.91 3.49 4.19
C CYS A 10 -7.03 2.79 5.24
N SER A 11 -6.96 3.36 6.44
CA SER A 11 -6.40 2.72 7.64
C SER A 11 -7.48 2.63 8.72
N ALA A 12 -8.60 1.97 8.41
CA ALA A 12 -9.65 1.70 9.37
C ALA A 12 -9.83 0.19 9.51
N PHE A 13 -9.47 -0.32 10.68
CA PHE A 13 -9.81 -1.64 11.17
C PHE A 13 -11.33 -1.65 11.41
N VAL A 14 -12.11 -2.27 10.50
CA VAL A 14 -13.57 -2.36 10.64
C VAL A 14 -13.91 -3.61 11.45
N SER A 15 -14.35 -3.43 12.69
CA SER A 15 -15.01 -4.49 13.48
C SER A 15 -16.20 -5.06 12.69
N GLY A 16 -16.19 -6.39 12.48
CA GLY A 16 -17.00 -7.10 11.47
C GLY A 16 -18.52 -7.07 11.60
N ALA A 17 -19.11 -6.45 12.63
CA ALA A 17 -20.56 -6.44 12.83
C ALA A 17 -21.27 -5.35 11.99
N ALA A 18 -20.68 -4.17 11.82
CA ALA A 18 -21.30 -3.06 11.08
C ALA A 18 -21.23 -3.23 9.55
N ALA A 19 -20.24 -3.97 9.06
CA ALA A 19 -20.05 -4.22 7.64
C ALA A 19 -21.16 -5.12 7.04
N TYR A 20 -21.70 -6.04 7.84
CA TYR A 20 -22.64 -7.05 7.35
C TYR A 20 -24.03 -6.47 7.04
N GLN A 21 -24.50 -5.51 7.85
CA GLN A 21 -25.82 -4.87 7.65
C GLN A 21 -25.87 -4.00 6.38
N VAL A 22 -24.78 -3.32 6.03
CA VAL A 22 -24.70 -2.52 4.80
C VAL A 22 -24.58 -3.43 3.56
N TYR A 23 -23.84 -4.54 3.69
CA TYR A 23 -23.63 -5.50 2.59
C TYR A 23 -24.92 -6.21 2.15
N ALA A 24 -25.81 -6.53 3.09
CA ALA A 24 -27.06 -7.23 2.80
C ALA A 24 -28.09 -6.36 2.05
N PHE A 25 -28.04 -5.04 2.19
CA PHE A 25 -29.05 -4.13 1.61
C PHE A 25 -28.77 -3.73 0.16
N MET A 26 -27.54 -3.88 -0.35
CA MET A 26 -27.11 -3.37 -1.67
C MET A 26 -27.08 -4.43 -2.79
N ARG A 27 -27.72 -5.59 -2.60
CA ARG A 27 -27.41 -6.81 -3.38
C ARG A 27 -27.88 -6.91 -4.84
N PRO A 28 -28.80 -6.12 -5.44
CA PRO A 28 -29.16 -6.36 -6.83
C PRO A 28 -28.57 -5.31 -7.77
N ARG A 29 -27.23 -5.26 -7.98
CA ARG A 29 -26.63 -4.62 -9.18
C ARG A 29 -25.12 -4.82 -9.47
N LEU A 30 -24.42 -5.70 -8.76
CA LEU A 30 -23.00 -5.94 -9.03
C LEU A 30 -22.80 -6.99 -10.13
N MET A 31 -23.06 -6.62 -11.38
CA MET A 31 -22.48 -7.28 -12.56
C MET A 31 -21.15 -6.56 -12.85
N PRO A 32 -19.97 -7.19 -12.69
CA PRO A 32 -18.73 -6.55 -13.07
C PRO A 32 -18.64 -6.50 -14.60
N ARG A 33 -18.60 -5.29 -15.16
CA ARG A 33 -18.14 -5.05 -16.53
C ARG A 33 -16.67 -5.45 -16.65
N GLY A 34 -16.34 -6.02 -17.80
CA GLY A 34 -15.15 -6.83 -18.05
C GLY A 34 -13.81 -6.26 -17.58
N HIS A 35 -12.99 -7.15 -17.04
CA HIS A 35 -11.55 -6.96 -16.90
C HIS A 35 -10.93 -7.04 -18.30
N THR A 36 -10.57 -5.91 -18.89
CA THR A 36 -9.59 -5.90 -19.98
C THR A 36 -8.24 -6.28 -19.38
N PRO A 37 -7.55 -7.31 -19.91
CA PRO A 37 -6.19 -7.62 -19.48
C PRO A 37 -5.32 -6.38 -19.67
N GLY A 38 -4.68 -5.93 -18.59
CA GLY A 38 -3.75 -4.81 -18.61
C GLY A 38 -2.54 -5.09 -19.51
N GLY A 39 -1.79 -4.02 -19.82
CA GLY A 39 -0.61 -4.03 -20.68
C GLY A 39 0.51 -5.03 -20.28
N PRO A 40 1.68 -4.97 -20.93
CA PRO A 40 2.70 -6.01 -20.81
C PRO A 40 3.09 -6.28 -19.37
N VAL A 41 3.14 -7.57 -18.99
CA VAL A 41 3.60 -8.02 -17.66
C VAL A 41 5.02 -7.52 -17.43
N LYS A 42 5.19 -6.63 -16.45
CA LYS A 42 6.50 -6.08 -16.10
C LYS A 42 7.24 -7.05 -15.19
N VAL A 43 8.33 -7.63 -15.68
CA VAL A 43 9.26 -8.43 -14.87
C VAL A 43 10.17 -7.47 -14.10
N HIS A 44 10.10 -7.52 -12.77
CA HIS A 44 10.95 -6.72 -11.88
C HIS A 44 12.27 -7.44 -11.60
N ARG A 45 13.36 -6.69 -11.42
CA ARG A 45 14.69 -7.25 -11.10
C ARG A 45 14.86 -7.45 -9.60
N SER A 46 14.19 -6.64 -8.80
CA SER A 46 14.15 -6.71 -7.35
C SER A 46 12.72 -6.51 -6.84
N ILE A 47 12.44 -7.02 -5.64
CA ILE A 47 11.20 -6.73 -4.91
C ILE A 47 11.04 -5.22 -4.66
N LEU A 48 12.15 -4.48 -4.55
CA LEU A 48 12.15 -3.03 -4.37
C LEU A 48 11.54 -2.30 -5.58
N ASP A 49 11.74 -2.85 -6.79
CA ASP A 49 11.18 -2.26 -8.02
C ASP A 49 9.65 -2.37 -8.08
N ALA A 50 9.06 -3.25 -7.27
CA ALA A 50 7.62 -3.44 -7.15
C ALA A 50 6.98 -2.51 -6.11
N ILE A 51 7.78 -1.73 -5.36
CA ILE A 51 7.28 -0.71 -4.42
C ILE A 51 6.79 0.50 -5.22
N GLY A 52 5.54 0.89 -4.99
CA GLY A 52 4.90 2.02 -5.62
C GLY A 52 4.10 1.67 -6.87
N ASN A 53 3.80 2.68 -7.70
CA ASN A 53 2.92 2.55 -8.89
C ASN A 53 1.61 1.77 -8.64
N THR A 54 1.11 1.82 -7.41
CA THR A 54 -0.12 1.16 -7.00
C THR A 54 -1.33 1.77 -7.70
N PRO A 55 -2.36 0.98 -8.04
CA PRO A 55 -3.48 1.47 -8.82
C PRO A 55 -4.34 2.46 -8.03
N LEU A 56 -4.97 3.39 -8.78
CA LEU A 56 -6.11 4.15 -8.31
C LEU A 56 -7.37 3.39 -8.70
N ILE A 57 -8.19 3.06 -7.71
CA ILE A 57 -9.41 2.28 -7.89
C ILE A 57 -10.60 3.20 -7.64
N ARG A 58 -11.49 3.33 -8.62
CA ARG A 58 -12.71 4.12 -8.45
C ARG A 58 -13.66 3.46 -7.45
N LEU A 59 -14.10 4.21 -6.45
CA LEU A 59 -15.07 3.76 -5.47
C LEU A 59 -16.47 4.10 -5.97
N ASN A 60 -17.07 3.17 -6.75
CA ASN A 60 -18.34 3.42 -7.45
C ASN A 60 -19.45 3.88 -6.51
N SER A 61 -19.71 3.16 -5.42
CA SER A 61 -20.80 3.50 -4.48
C SER A 61 -20.68 4.91 -3.88
N LEU A 62 -19.47 5.29 -3.45
CA LEU A 62 -19.21 6.62 -2.89
C LEU A 62 -19.24 7.70 -3.96
N SER A 63 -18.72 7.40 -5.15
CA SER A 63 -18.73 8.35 -6.26
C SER A 63 -20.16 8.67 -6.71
N ASP A 64 -20.99 7.63 -6.83
CA ASP A 64 -22.37 7.75 -7.25
C ASP A 64 -23.23 8.46 -6.17
N ALA A 65 -22.99 8.17 -4.88
CA ALA A 65 -23.71 8.80 -3.77
C ALA A 65 -23.38 10.29 -3.59
N THR A 66 -22.16 10.71 -3.93
CA THR A 66 -21.70 12.09 -3.71
C THR A 66 -21.71 12.96 -4.97
N GLY A 67 -21.88 12.36 -6.16
CA GLY A 67 -21.72 13.03 -7.45
C GLY A 67 -20.28 13.45 -7.76
N CYS A 68 -19.32 13.09 -6.90
CA CYS A 68 -17.90 13.41 -7.06
C CYS A 68 -17.13 12.16 -7.50
N GLU A 69 -16.00 12.33 -8.19
CA GLU A 69 -15.10 11.21 -8.46
C GLU A 69 -14.25 10.90 -7.22
N ILE A 70 -14.50 9.75 -6.59
CA ILE A 70 -13.78 9.29 -5.41
C ILE A 70 -12.93 8.07 -5.79
N LEU A 71 -11.62 8.18 -5.59
CA LEU A 71 -10.64 7.15 -5.92
C LEU A 71 -9.92 6.68 -4.66
N GLY A 72 -9.78 5.36 -4.50
CA GLY A 72 -8.93 4.73 -3.49
C GLY A 72 -7.54 4.44 -4.05
N LYS A 73 -6.49 4.83 -3.33
CA LYS A 73 -5.11 4.45 -3.67
C LYS A 73 -4.77 3.12 -2.98
N ALA A 74 -4.54 2.08 -3.78
CA ALA A 74 -4.37 0.71 -3.27
C ALA A 74 -2.93 0.42 -2.75
N GLU A 75 -2.48 1.16 -1.74
CA GLU A 75 -1.13 1.00 -1.16
C GLU A 75 -0.91 -0.34 -0.43
N PHE A 76 -1.97 -1.11 -0.16
CA PHE A 76 -1.86 -2.47 0.34
C PHE A 76 -1.31 -3.46 -0.71
N LEU A 77 -1.20 -3.05 -1.98
CA LEU A 77 -0.60 -3.83 -3.07
C LEU A 77 0.91 -3.64 -3.20
N ASN A 78 1.53 -2.79 -2.37
CA ASN A 78 2.99 -2.84 -2.24
C ASN A 78 3.40 -4.21 -1.65
N PRO A 79 4.61 -4.72 -1.95
CA PRO A 79 5.02 -6.09 -1.59
C PRO A 79 5.04 -6.39 -0.08
N GLY A 80 5.31 -5.40 0.77
CA GLY A 80 5.23 -5.48 2.23
C GLY A 80 3.82 -5.22 2.77
N GLY A 81 2.83 -5.04 1.90
CA GLY A 81 1.41 -4.97 2.22
C GLY A 81 0.94 -3.62 2.75
N SER A 82 1.76 -2.57 2.68
CA SER A 82 1.36 -1.25 3.19
C SER A 82 2.07 -0.09 2.50
N VAL A 83 1.57 1.12 2.76
CA VAL A 83 2.22 2.37 2.31
C VAL A 83 3.62 2.57 2.92
N LYS A 84 3.94 1.89 4.03
CA LYS A 84 5.22 2.04 4.74
C LYS A 84 6.41 1.54 3.92
N ASP A 85 6.18 0.69 2.92
CA ASP A 85 7.22 0.21 2.00
C ASP A 85 7.97 1.35 1.32
N ARG A 86 7.25 2.41 0.92
CA ARG A 86 7.83 3.59 0.25
C ARG A 86 8.82 4.31 1.17
N VAL A 87 8.40 4.53 2.41
CA VAL A 87 9.19 5.25 3.42
C VAL A 87 10.37 4.40 3.87
N ALA A 88 10.16 3.11 4.08
CA ALA A 88 11.22 2.16 4.43
C ALA A 88 12.31 2.12 3.34
N LEU A 89 11.92 2.01 2.06
CA LEU A 89 12.87 2.03 0.94
C LEU A 89 13.71 3.30 0.95
N GLN A 90 13.06 4.46 1.11
CA GLN A 90 13.74 5.74 1.07
C GLN A 90 14.71 5.92 2.26
N ILE A 91 14.27 5.66 3.50
CA ILE A 91 15.09 5.80 4.70
C ILE A 91 16.35 4.93 4.63
N VAL A 92 16.20 3.66 4.26
CA VAL A 92 17.33 2.71 4.23
C VAL A 92 18.29 3.06 3.11
N THR A 93 17.78 3.43 1.92
CA THR A 93 18.62 3.80 0.77
C THR A 93 19.39 5.09 1.05
N GLU A 94 18.75 6.12 1.61
CA GLU A 94 19.41 7.37 1.99
C GLU A 94 20.47 7.13 3.08
N ALA A 95 20.16 6.32 4.09
CA ALA A 95 21.12 6.00 5.13
C ALA A 95 22.36 5.26 4.60
N LEU A 96 22.19 4.37 3.60
CA LEU A 96 23.31 3.72 2.91
C LEU A 96 24.11 4.70 2.06
N ALA A 97 23.44 5.57 1.30
CA ALA A 97 24.07 6.54 0.42
C ALA A 97 24.94 7.54 1.18
N ASP A 98 24.44 8.05 2.30
CA ASP A 98 25.12 9.06 3.12
C ASP A 98 26.06 8.44 4.17
N GLY A 99 26.20 7.10 4.18
CA GLY A 99 27.12 6.37 5.05
C GLY A 99 26.69 6.24 6.52
N ARG A 100 25.48 6.70 6.87
CA ARG A 100 24.88 6.52 8.21
C ARG A 100 24.60 5.05 8.51
N LEU A 101 24.28 4.26 7.49
CA LEU A 101 24.16 2.82 7.53
C LEU A 101 25.30 2.22 6.71
N LYS A 102 26.08 1.33 7.31
CA LYS A 102 27.13 0.59 6.61
C LYS A 102 26.54 -0.67 5.96
N PRO A 103 27.17 -1.22 4.91
CA PRO A 103 26.85 -2.56 4.41
C PRO A 103 26.82 -3.58 5.56
N ASN A 104 25.85 -4.50 5.56
CA ASN A 104 25.57 -5.44 6.67
C ASN A 104 25.23 -4.77 8.02
N GLY A 105 24.95 -3.46 8.02
CA GLY A 105 24.52 -2.71 9.20
C GLY A 105 23.18 -3.20 9.74
N LEU A 106 22.93 -2.91 11.02
CA LEU A 106 21.71 -3.29 11.71
C LEU A 106 20.76 -2.09 11.78
N VAL A 107 19.54 -2.26 11.26
CA VAL A 107 18.42 -1.34 11.44
C VAL A 107 17.56 -1.86 12.58
N THR A 108 17.29 -1.01 13.56
CA THR A 108 16.42 -1.32 14.70
C THR A 108 15.18 -0.44 14.67
N GLU A 109 14.00 -1.05 14.82
CA GLU A 109 12.72 -0.32 14.86
C GLU A 109 11.85 -0.86 16.00
N GLY A 110 11.22 0.04 16.76
CA GLY A 110 10.17 -0.30 17.73
C GLY A 110 8.79 -0.05 17.12
N THR A 111 8.03 -1.11 16.84
CA THR A 111 6.72 -0.98 16.19
C THR A 111 5.84 -2.19 16.44
N VAL A 112 4.53 -1.97 16.50
CA VAL A 112 3.51 -3.03 16.62
C VAL A 112 2.85 -3.37 15.28
N GLY A 113 3.39 -2.88 14.15
CA GLY A 113 2.67 -2.96 12.87
C GLY A 113 3.52 -2.92 11.60
N SER A 114 2.85 -2.52 10.51
CA SER A 114 3.36 -2.63 9.13
C SER A 114 4.74 -2.03 8.87
N THR A 115 5.16 -1.01 9.63
CA THR A 115 6.50 -0.41 9.47
C THR A 115 7.61 -1.45 9.68
N GLY A 116 7.46 -2.35 10.65
CA GLY A 116 8.45 -3.38 10.93
C GLY A 116 8.58 -4.39 9.79
N VAL A 117 7.45 -4.79 9.20
CA VAL A 117 7.40 -5.67 8.03
C VAL A 117 8.07 -4.99 6.82
N SER A 118 7.73 -3.73 6.56
CA SER A 118 8.32 -2.95 5.46
C SER A 118 9.83 -2.79 5.61
N LEU A 119 10.31 -2.44 6.81
CA LEU A 119 11.75 -2.30 7.07
C LEU A 119 12.47 -3.64 6.99
N ALA A 120 11.92 -4.72 7.54
CA ALA A 120 12.52 -6.05 7.45
C ALA A 120 12.68 -6.51 5.98
N MET A 121 11.66 -6.30 5.16
CA MET A 121 11.68 -6.64 3.73
C MET A 121 12.70 -5.80 2.96
N VAL A 122 12.69 -4.47 3.13
CA VAL A 122 13.60 -3.56 2.43
C VAL A 122 15.06 -3.79 2.83
N THR A 123 15.34 -3.90 4.12
CA THR A 123 16.72 -4.08 4.61
C THR A 123 17.29 -5.42 4.17
N ALA A 124 16.49 -6.50 4.18
CA ALA A 124 16.92 -7.79 3.65
C ALA A 124 17.26 -7.71 2.16
N ALA A 125 16.45 -7.03 1.35
CA ALA A 125 16.69 -6.84 -0.07
C ALA A 125 17.95 -5.98 -0.37
N LEU A 126 18.34 -5.10 0.54
CA LEU A 126 19.53 -4.24 0.44
C LEU A 126 20.77 -4.82 1.14
N GLY A 127 20.72 -6.06 1.64
CA GLY A 127 21.87 -6.71 2.30
C GLY A 127 22.19 -6.13 3.68
N CYS A 128 21.19 -5.65 4.39
CA CYS A 128 21.28 -5.17 5.77
C CYS A 128 20.52 -6.09 6.72
N ARG A 129 20.79 -5.97 8.01
CA ARG A 129 20.08 -6.70 9.07
C ARG A 129 18.96 -5.84 9.64
N CYS A 130 17.89 -6.48 10.08
CA CYS A 130 16.77 -5.82 10.75
C CYS A 130 16.49 -6.48 12.09
N HIS A 131 16.27 -5.68 13.12
CA HIS A 131 15.75 -6.14 14.41
C HIS A 131 14.55 -5.28 14.77
N VAL A 132 13.37 -5.89 14.77
CA VAL A 132 12.12 -5.24 15.11
C VAL A 132 11.74 -5.65 16.53
N VAL A 133 11.45 -4.67 17.38
CA VAL A 133 10.92 -4.88 18.73
C VAL A 133 9.42 -4.56 18.70
N MET A 134 8.61 -5.54 19.14
CA MET A 134 7.15 -5.47 19.23
C MET A 134 6.69 -5.42 20.68
#